data_AF-A0A6B1FCY9-F1
#
_entry.id   AF-A0A6B1FCY9-F1
#
_cell.length_a   1.000
_cell.length_b   1.000
_cell.length_c   1.000
_cell.angle_alpha   90.00
_cell.angle_beta   90.00
_cell.angle_gamma   90.00
#
_symmetry.space_group_name_H-M   'P 1'
#
loop_
_entity.id
_entity.type
_entity.pdbx_description
1 polymer ?
#
loop_
_entity_poly.entity_id
_entity_poly.type
_entity_poly.pdbx_seq_one_letter_code
_entity_poly.pdbx_strand_id
1 'polypeptide(L)'
;MIRPVMLTLVACTGATSAGQAHGQQVLEIDYSVGRVVIDDPWRSIRWKSAIDHDRGILYVHDDEEPDGIMAFSLETGEWLRTYTTRDGEGPQEIPGGFSGLSVGSNGRLYVSGRTRVLEFDQQGTYVDNWTPTTLARGQGAVCDFAGRPAVPAPGGVIRRGLDHNDEAIGPEVFVGVEPDEYTQESVDMVGLQWKARIACTADAAFVVNTFEDESDSVHVYYESNRRGVLPIPFGLATDQALTVGPLPSTDGLGNLVLLGVSIVTLLGQDGGFWNMGALIDPQSGCHAVIRNPEANMFQPRFMGIYQDSAVIGYRYREETTENGRRVITNFDYANKVVLHPLRRVSGRPCAGMLPTVN
;
A
#
# COMPACT_ATOMS: atom_id res chain seq x y z
N MET A 1 -43.59 -2.64 -59.60
CA MET A 1 -42.97 -1.96 -58.45
C MET A 1 -42.49 -3.01 -57.46
N ILE A 2 -41.21 -3.36 -57.52
CA ILE A 2 -40.59 -4.38 -56.67
C ILE A 2 -39.63 -3.63 -55.73
N ARG A 3 -39.86 -3.71 -54.43
CA ARG A 3 -39.00 -3.10 -53.40
C ARG A 3 -37.79 -4.00 -53.14
N PRO A 4 -36.58 -3.45 -52.91
CA PRO A 4 -35.43 -4.25 -52.52
C PRO A 4 -35.52 -4.59 -51.03
N VAL A 5 -35.22 -5.85 -50.71
CA VAL A 5 -35.02 -6.35 -49.35
C VAL A 5 -33.55 -6.06 -48.98
N MET A 6 -33.35 -5.23 -47.95
CA MET A 6 -32.03 -4.98 -47.37
C MET A 6 -31.76 -6.09 -46.34
N LEU A 7 -30.73 -6.90 -46.60
CA LEU A 7 -30.25 -7.94 -45.71
C LEU A 7 -29.22 -7.32 -44.76
N THR A 8 -29.56 -7.14 -43.49
CA THR A 8 -28.62 -6.66 -42.47
C THR A 8 -27.79 -7.83 -41.94
N LEU A 9 -26.51 -7.86 -42.27
CA LEU A 9 -25.54 -8.80 -41.70
C LEU A 9 -25.25 -8.36 -40.25
N VAL A 10 -25.69 -9.14 -39.27
CA VAL A 10 -25.24 -8.99 -37.87
C VAL A 10 -23.92 -9.73 -37.73
N ALA A 11 -22.82 -8.98 -37.62
CA ALA A 11 -21.52 -9.53 -37.27
C ALA A 11 -21.51 -9.81 -35.76
N CYS A 12 -21.61 -11.08 -35.37
CA CYS A 12 -21.25 -11.54 -34.03
C CYS A 12 -19.74 -11.40 -33.86
N THR A 13 -19.29 -10.34 -33.19
CA THR A 13 -17.94 -10.26 -32.63
C THR A 13 -17.80 -11.30 -31.54
N GLY A 14 -16.99 -12.32 -31.80
CA GLY A 14 -16.67 -13.38 -30.85
C GLY A 14 -16.03 -12.82 -29.59
N ALA A 15 -16.53 -13.27 -28.44
CA ALA A 15 -15.85 -13.13 -27.17
C ALA A 15 -14.52 -13.88 -27.26
N THR A 16 -13.42 -13.14 -27.39
CA THR A 16 -12.08 -13.67 -27.16
C THR A 16 -11.99 -14.05 -25.69
N SER A 17 -11.82 -15.33 -25.42
CA SER A 17 -11.41 -15.85 -24.12
C SER A 17 -10.25 -15.03 -23.60
N ALA A 18 -10.43 -14.34 -22.47
CA ALA A 18 -9.36 -13.65 -21.76
C ALA A 18 -8.31 -14.68 -21.38
N GLY A 19 -7.21 -14.72 -22.14
CA GLY A 19 -6.04 -15.53 -21.80
C GLY A 19 -5.56 -15.10 -20.42
N GLN A 20 -5.28 -16.09 -19.57
CA GLN A 20 -4.70 -15.89 -18.24
C GLN A 20 -3.51 -14.93 -18.35
N ALA A 21 -3.64 -13.73 -17.78
CA ALA A 21 -2.61 -12.71 -17.83
C ALA A 21 -1.45 -13.11 -16.91
N HIS A 22 -0.51 -13.90 -17.44
CA HIS A 22 0.86 -13.92 -16.92
C HIS A 22 1.37 -12.48 -16.93
N GLY A 23 1.98 -12.02 -15.83
CA GLY A 23 2.45 -10.64 -15.69
C GLY A 23 3.19 -10.17 -16.94
N GLN A 24 2.84 -9.00 -17.47
CA GLN A 24 3.44 -8.48 -18.72
C GLN A 24 4.96 -8.35 -18.60
N GLN A 25 5.44 -8.07 -17.38
CA GLN A 25 6.84 -8.03 -16.98
C GLN A 25 7.02 -8.78 -15.65
N VAL A 26 8.20 -9.38 -15.45
CA VAL A 26 8.63 -9.92 -14.16
C VAL A 26 9.89 -9.21 -13.72
N LEU A 27 9.84 -8.66 -12.52
CA LEU A 27 10.95 -8.08 -11.80
C LEU A 27 11.39 -9.03 -10.68
N GLU A 28 12.68 -9.13 -10.41
CA GLU A 28 13.25 -9.83 -9.27
C GLU A 28 14.06 -8.87 -8.41
N ILE A 29 13.94 -9.04 -7.10
CA ILE A 29 14.78 -8.33 -6.13
C ILE A 29 16.17 -8.98 -6.15
N ASP A 30 17.20 -8.23 -6.50
CA ASP A 30 18.57 -8.72 -6.43
C ASP A 30 19.14 -8.60 -5.02
N TYR A 31 19.12 -9.69 -4.27
CA TYR A 31 19.69 -9.75 -2.93
C TYR A 31 21.22 -9.83 -2.89
N SER A 32 21.87 -10.12 -4.03
CA SER A 32 23.33 -10.18 -4.11
C SER A 32 23.99 -8.79 -4.09
N VAL A 33 23.21 -7.75 -4.41
CA VAL A 33 23.63 -6.35 -4.37
C VAL A 33 22.63 -5.59 -3.51
N GLY A 34 23.10 -4.90 -2.49
CA GLY A 34 22.22 -4.10 -1.65
C GLY A 34 22.98 -3.01 -0.94
N ARG A 35 22.30 -1.89 -0.70
CA ARG A 35 22.82 -0.82 0.16
C ARG A 35 22.03 -0.76 1.43
N VAL A 36 22.72 -0.93 2.54
CA VAL A 36 22.14 -0.78 3.88
C VAL A 36 21.78 0.68 4.10
N VAL A 37 20.54 0.93 4.52
CA VAL A 37 20.03 2.24 4.93
C VAL A 37 20.00 2.33 6.45
N ILE A 38 19.46 1.29 7.10
CA ILE A 38 19.39 1.17 8.55
C ILE A 38 20.01 -0.16 8.93
N ASP A 39 20.88 -0.18 9.93
CA ASP A 39 21.42 -1.38 10.56
C ASP A 39 21.76 -1.04 12.01
N ASP A 40 20.71 -1.01 12.82
CA ASP A 40 20.80 -0.62 14.22
C ASP A 40 20.05 -1.66 15.06
N PRO A 41 20.79 -2.52 15.80
CA PRO A 41 20.20 -3.66 16.49
C PRO A 41 19.25 -3.28 17.61
N TRP A 42 19.24 -2.00 18.02
CA TRP A 42 18.38 -1.50 19.07
C TRP A 42 17.05 -0.97 18.55
N ARG A 43 16.81 -0.97 17.24
CA ARG A 43 15.58 -0.45 16.63
C ARG A 43 14.47 -1.50 16.58
N SER A 44 13.23 -1.03 16.77
CA SER A 44 12.02 -1.83 16.65
C SER A 44 11.09 -1.25 15.57
N ILE A 45 11.59 -1.23 14.33
CA ILE A 45 10.87 -0.70 13.17
C ILE A 45 9.66 -1.56 12.84
N ARG A 46 8.47 -0.98 12.89
CA ARG A 46 7.23 -1.60 12.45
C ARG A 46 7.07 -1.50 10.94
N TRP A 47 6.21 -2.35 10.39
CA TRP A 47 6.00 -2.49 8.95
C TRP A 47 5.30 -1.31 8.28
N LYS A 48 4.82 -0.34 9.07
CA LYS A 48 4.20 0.88 8.57
C LYS A 48 5.30 1.87 8.19
N SER A 49 5.35 2.20 6.91
CA SER A 49 6.30 3.15 6.36
C SER A 49 5.70 3.99 5.25
N ALA A 50 6.33 5.12 4.97
CA ALA A 50 6.07 5.95 3.79
C ALA A 50 7.41 6.41 3.20
N ILE A 51 7.43 6.62 1.89
CA ILE A 51 8.62 7.05 1.15
C ILE A 51 8.32 8.40 0.52
N ASP A 52 9.13 9.39 0.84
CA ASP A 52 9.20 10.63 0.08
C ASP A 52 10.19 10.45 -1.05
N HIS A 53 9.64 10.27 -2.26
CA HIS A 53 10.42 10.01 -3.45
C HIS A 53 11.21 11.23 -3.91
N ASP A 54 10.70 12.43 -3.69
CA ASP A 54 11.31 13.68 -4.14
C ASP A 54 12.53 14.04 -3.29
N ARG A 55 12.44 13.81 -1.98
CA ARG A 55 13.50 14.13 -1.00
C ARG A 55 14.36 12.93 -0.62
N GLY A 56 13.98 11.72 -1.04
CA GLY A 56 14.68 10.49 -0.67
C GLY A 56 14.65 10.24 0.82
N ILE A 57 13.47 10.30 1.44
CA ILE A 57 13.31 10.08 2.89
C ILE A 57 12.41 8.87 3.13
N LEU A 58 12.87 7.96 3.97
CA LEU A 58 12.06 6.87 4.50
C LEU A 58 11.52 7.25 5.87
N TYR A 59 10.19 7.24 6.00
CA TYR A 59 9.49 7.37 7.27
C TYR A 59 9.10 5.99 7.76
N VAL A 60 9.44 5.67 9.00
CA VAL A 60 9.08 4.40 9.64
C VAL A 60 8.49 4.64 11.02
N HIS A 61 7.52 3.83 11.42
CA HIS A 61 7.11 3.76 12.82
C HIS A 61 8.13 2.92 13.59
N ASP A 62 8.71 3.50 14.65
CA ASP A 62 9.67 2.83 15.52
C ASP A 62 9.15 2.92 16.96
N ASP A 63 9.03 1.76 17.60
CA ASP A 63 8.51 1.66 18.96
C ASP A 63 9.59 1.96 20.03
N GLU A 64 10.83 2.23 19.61
CA GLU A 64 11.94 2.55 20.52
C GLU A 64 12.00 4.03 20.87
N GLU A 65 12.32 4.31 22.13
CA GLU A 65 12.36 5.67 22.66
C GLU A 65 13.39 6.57 21.93
N PRO A 66 13.01 7.77 21.45
CA PRO A 66 11.66 8.34 21.53
C PRO A 66 10.69 7.69 20.53
N ASP A 67 9.57 7.16 21.05
CA ASP A 67 8.51 6.53 20.25
C ASP A 67 7.92 7.53 19.23
N GLY A 68 7.70 7.04 18.02
CA GLY A 68 6.98 7.75 16.97
C GLY A 68 7.45 7.41 15.57
N ILE A 69 7.33 8.39 14.68
CA ILE A 69 7.75 8.22 13.28
C ILE A 69 9.17 8.76 13.11
N MET A 70 10.09 7.90 12.70
CA MET A 70 11.47 8.28 12.42
C MET A 70 11.68 8.47 10.93
N ALA A 71 12.44 9.52 10.59
CA ALA A 71 12.81 9.82 9.22
C ALA A 71 14.29 9.50 9.00
N PHE A 72 14.58 8.72 7.96
CA PHE A 72 15.93 8.36 7.55
C PHE A 72 16.18 8.82 6.12
N SER A 73 17.36 9.36 5.87
CA SER A 73 17.82 9.60 4.51
C SER A 73 17.97 8.27 3.80
N LEU A 74 17.23 8.08 2.71
CA LEU A 74 17.43 6.92 1.86
C LEU A 74 18.81 6.95 1.23
N GLU A 75 19.38 8.12 0.89
CA GLU A 75 20.71 8.22 0.28
C GLU A 75 21.85 7.83 1.24
N THR A 76 21.84 8.35 2.47
CA THR A 76 22.97 8.23 3.41
C THR A 76 22.72 7.25 4.55
N GLY A 77 21.47 6.89 4.83
CA GLY A 77 21.09 6.13 6.03
C GLY A 77 21.07 6.97 7.32
N GLU A 78 21.34 8.27 7.23
CA GLU A 78 21.35 9.16 8.39
C GLU A 78 19.93 9.31 8.97
N TRP A 79 19.82 9.19 10.30
CA TRP A 79 18.63 9.59 11.03
C TRP A 79 18.48 11.11 10.97
N LEU A 80 17.37 11.57 10.40
CA LEU A 80 17.11 12.99 10.17
C LEU A 80 16.36 13.64 11.33
N ARG A 81 15.38 12.93 11.91
CA ARG A 81 14.54 13.37 13.05
C ARG A 81 13.51 12.32 13.45
N THR A 82 12.82 12.61 14.55
CA THR A 82 11.64 11.88 15.03
C THR A 82 10.44 12.81 15.13
N TYR A 83 9.27 12.32 14.69
CA TYR A 83 7.96 12.95 14.83
C TYR A 83 7.23 12.23 15.96
N THR A 84 7.06 12.91 17.09
CA THR A 84 6.41 12.31 18.26
C THR A 84 4.90 12.20 18.03
N THR A 85 4.36 11.00 18.18
CA THR A 85 2.94 10.68 18.00
C THR A 85 2.41 10.00 19.25
N ARG A 86 2.02 10.79 20.26
CA ARG A 86 1.54 10.24 21.53
C ARG A 86 0.10 9.75 21.41
N ASP A 87 -0.22 8.66 22.11
CA ASP A 87 -1.61 8.29 22.36
C ASP A 87 -2.23 9.27 23.37
N GLY A 88 -3.48 9.65 23.12
CA GLY A 88 -4.19 10.64 23.92
C GLY A 88 -5.20 11.45 23.13
N GLU A 89 -5.87 12.38 23.81
CA GLU A 89 -6.99 13.16 23.26
C GLU A 89 -6.60 14.60 22.87
N GLY A 90 -5.41 15.05 23.27
CA GLY A 90 -4.89 16.37 22.95
C GLY A 90 -4.78 16.62 21.44
N PRO A 91 -4.71 17.89 21.00
CA PRO A 91 -4.73 18.25 19.57
C PRO A 91 -3.56 17.68 18.76
N GLN A 92 -2.46 17.30 19.41
CA GLN A 92 -1.26 16.68 18.81
C GLN A 92 -1.14 15.19 19.15
N GLU A 93 -2.19 14.61 19.71
CA GLU A 93 -2.23 13.22 20.16
C GLU A 93 -3.20 12.43 19.27
N ILE A 94 -2.98 11.12 19.18
CA ILE A 94 -3.70 10.20 18.32
C ILE A 94 -4.52 9.25 19.19
N PRO A 95 -5.84 9.46 19.35
CA PRO A 95 -6.67 8.58 20.16
C PRO A 95 -6.69 7.14 19.63
N GLY A 96 -6.35 6.19 20.49
CA GLY A 96 -6.35 4.77 20.15
C GLY A 96 -5.13 4.35 19.31
N GLY A 97 -4.08 5.17 19.32
CA GLY A 97 -2.78 4.87 18.74
C GLY A 97 -2.66 5.02 17.23
N PHE A 98 -1.43 4.85 16.78
CA PHE A 98 -1.01 4.97 15.39
C PHE A 98 -1.59 3.85 14.50
N SER A 99 -2.01 4.19 13.28
CA SER A 99 -2.62 3.26 12.32
C SER A 99 -2.04 3.33 10.90
N GLY A 100 -1.53 4.50 10.50
CA GLY A 100 -0.97 4.70 9.17
C GLY A 100 -0.21 6.02 9.03
N LEU A 101 0.60 6.10 7.98
CA LEU A 101 1.26 7.34 7.58
C LEU A 101 1.30 7.48 6.07
N SER A 102 1.37 8.72 5.60
CA SER A 102 1.65 9.07 4.21
C SER A 102 2.44 10.37 4.17
N VAL A 103 3.25 10.54 3.15
CA VAL A 103 3.86 11.83 2.83
C VAL A 103 3.09 12.47 1.68
N GLY A 104 2.88 13.78 1.76
CA GLY A 104 2.31 14.55 0.67
C GLY A 104 3.36 15.11 -0.26
N SER A 105 2.94 15.42 -1.47
CA SER A 105 3.72 16.12 -2.51
C SER A 105 4.22 17.51 -2.08
N ASN A 106 3.59 18.10 -1.06
CA ASN A 106 4.06 19.30 -0.37
C ASN A 106 5.15 19.02 0.69
N GLY A 107 5.56 17.77 0.84
CA GLY A 107 6.50 17.26 1.84
C GLY A 107 5.95 17.18 3.27
N ARG A 108 4.65 17.39 3.48
CA ARG A 108 4.02 17.22 4.79
C ARG A 108 3.84 15.74 5.11
N LEU A 109 3.95 15.41 6.39
CA LEU A 109 3.71 14.07 6.88
C LEU A 109 2.29 14.02 7.48
N TYR A 110 1.48 13.11 6.95
CA TYR A 110 0.17 12.77 7.48
C TYR A 110 0.29 11.50 8.32
N VAL A 111 -0.15 11.57 9.56
CA VAL A 111 -0.13 10.44 10.50
C VAL A 111 -1.55 10.19 10.96
N SER A 112 -2.09 9.02 10.65
CA SER A 112 -3.45 8.64 10.99
C SER A 112 -3.48 7.66 12.16
N GLY A 113 -4.42 7.89 13.07
CA GLY A 113 -4.89 6.90 14.03
C GLY A 113 -6.28 6.39 13.68
N ARG A 114 -7.01 6.03 14.73
CA ARG A 114 -8.37 5.50 14.57
C ARG A 114 -9.40 6.54 14.16
N THR A 115 -9.28 7.77 14.69
CA THR A 115 -10.29 8.83 14.52
C THR A 115 -9.70 10.15 14.03
N ARG A 116 -8.37 10.27 13.94
CA ARG A 116 -7.69 11.53 13.65
C ARG A 116 -6.53 11.34 12.70
N VAL A 117 -6.33 12.34 11.86
CA VAL A 117 -5.11 12.54 11.07
C VAL A 117 -4.38 13.75 11.64
N LEU A 118 -3.13 13.57 12.06
CA LEU A 118 -2.20 14.65 12.38
C LEU A 118 -1.41 15.03 11.14
N GLU A 119 -1.07 16.31 11.06
CA GLU A 119 -0.26 16.86 9.99
C GLU A 119 0.99 17.51 10.57
N PHE A 120 2.14 17.11 10.03
CA PHE A 120 3.43 17.69 10.37
C PHE A 120 4.06 18.32 9.13
N ASP A 121 4.79 19.41 9.34
CA ASP A 121 5.60 20.02 8.30
C ASP A 121 6.88 19.22 8.03
N GLN A 122 7.68 19.73 7.10
CA GLN A 122 8.95 19.13 6.72
C GLN A 122 10.00 19.22 7.85
N GLN A 123 9.79 20.10 8.82
CA GLN A 123 10.66 20.34 9.96
C GLN A 123 10.36 19.37 11.12
N GLY A 124 9.19 18.75 11.13
CA GLY A 124 8.70 17.92 12.24
C GLY A 124 7.79 18.68 13.19
N THR A 125 7.41 19.91 12.84
CA THR A 125 6.46 20.71 13.63
C THR A 125 5.05 20.24 13.33
N TYR A 126 4.27 20.04 14.39
CA TYR A 126 2.82 19.87 14.27
C TYR A 126 2.22 21.11 13.61
N VAL A 127 1.39 20.90 12.59
CA VAL A 127 0.70 21.97 11.85
C VAL A 127 -0.77 22.01 12.21
N ASP A 128 -1.46 20.89 12.06
CA ASP A 128 -2.91 20.80 12.22
C ASP A 128 -3.33 19.34 12.48
N ASN A 129 -4.62 19.16 12.81
CA ASN A 129 -5.26 17.86 12.82
C ASN A 129 -6.61 17.91 12.10
N TRP A 130 -7.07 16.75 11.67
CA TRP A 130 -8.34 16.57 11.01
C TRP A 130 -9.02 15.31 11.51
N THR A 131 -10.32 15.40 11.77
CA THR A 131 -11.17 14.30 12.25
C THR A 131 -12.20 14.02 11.15
N PRO A 132 -11.93 13.08 10.24
CA PRO A 132 -12.88 12.71 9.19
C PRO A 132 -14.16 12.16 9.80
N THR A 133 -15.30 12.52 9.23
CA THR A 133 -16.64 12.10 9.68
C THR A 133 -16.87 10.60 9.54
N THR A 134 -16.21 9.94 8.59
CA THR A 134 -16.22 8.48 8.46
C THR A 134 -14.80 7.95 8.43
N LEU A 135 -14.23 7.66 9.61
CA LEU A 135 -13.07 6.77 9.64
C LEU A 135 -13.55 5.34 9.74
N ALA A 136 -13.23 4.57 8.70
CA ALA A 136 -13.34 3.12 8.69
C ALA A 136 -12.80 2.57 10.02
N ARG A 137 -13.66 1.93 10.83
CA ARG A 137 -13.22 1.29 12.06
C ARG A 137 -12.25 0.18 11.67
N GLY A 138 -10.96 0.38 11.96
CA GLY A 138 -10.02 -0.74 12.08
C GLY A 138 -8.66 -0.56 11.46
N GLN A 139 -8.45 0.37 10.52
CA GLN A 139 -7.17 0.49 9.82
C GLN A 139 -7.02 1.91 9.26
N GLY A 140 -6.70 2.90 10.11
CA GLY A 140 -6.54 4.31 9.73
C GLY A 140 -5.46 4.51 8.67
N ALA A 141 -5.80 4.28 7.41
CA ALA A 141 -4.98 4.53 6.25
C ALA A 141 -5.21 5.98 5.80
N VAL A 142 -4.13 6.64 5.41
CA VAL A 142 -4.16 8.01 4.91
C VAL A 142 -3.29 8.07 3.67
N CYS A 143 -3.63 8.95 2.74
CA CYS A 143 -2.81 9.29 1.59
C CYS A 143 -2.83 10.80 1.34
N ASP A 144 -1.94 11.29 0.47
CA ASP A 144 -2.03 12.63 -0.11
C ASP A 144 -2.79 12.62 -1.43
N PHE A 145 -4.02 13.12 -1.46
CA PHE A 145 -4.83 13.19 -2.66
C PHE A 145 -4.99 14.64 -3.14
N ALA A 146 -4.22 15.01 -4.16
CA ALA A 146 -4.11 16.38 -4.67
C ALA A 146 -3.66 17.40 -3.59
N GLY A 147 -2.61 17.05 -2.83
CA GLY A 147 -1.99 17.94 -1.85
C GLY A 147 -2.73 18.06 -0.50
N ARG A 148 -3.68 17.16 -0.24
CA ARG A 148 -4.54 17.17 0.96
C ARG A 148 -4.70 15.75 1.52
N PRO A 149 -4.78 15.59 2.85
CA PRO A 149 -4.97 14.29 3.46
C PRO A 149 -6.32 13.71 3.05
N ALA A 150 -6.31 12.43 2.73
CA ALA A 150 -7.50 11.69 2.37
C ALA A 150 -7.49 10.28 2.98
N VAL A 151 -8.67 9.77 3.28
CA VAL A 151 -8.90 8.48 3.94
C VAL A 151 -9.94 7.68 3.15
N PRO A 152 -9.85 6.34 3.12
CA PRO A 152 -10.85 5.54 2.44
C PRO A 152 -12.20 5.65 3.15
N ALA A 153 -13.28 5.67 2.38
CA ALA A 153 -14.66 5.61 2.87
C ALA A 153 -15.46 4.56 2.07
N PRO A 154 -16.54 3.99 2.62
CA PRO A 154 -17.44 3.13 1.84
C PRO A 154 -17.90 3.89 0.58
N GLY A 155 -17.75 3.27 -0.59
CA GLY A 155 -18.12 3.87 -1.87
C GLY A 155 -17.18 4.96 -2.41
N GLY A 156 -16.06 5.26 -1.75
CA GLY A 156 -15.08 6.24 -2.23
C GLY A 156 -13.99 6.65 -1.24
N VAL A 157 -13.73 7.95 -1.21
CA VAL A 157 -12.66 8.59 -0.43
C VAL A 157 -13.21 9.86 0.19
N ILE A 158 -12.87 10.11 1.44
CA ILE A 158 -13.04 11.44 2.04
C ILE A 158 -11.68 12.13 2.04
N ARG A 159 -11.67 13.37 1.54
CA ARG A 159 -10.52 14.26 1.55
C ARG A 159 -10.82 15.48 2.40
N ARG A 160 -9.83 16.04 3.09
CA ARG A 160 -10.00 17.33 3.77
C ARG A 160 -10.23 18.45 2.74
N GLY A 161 -11.38 19.12 2.83
CA GLY A 161 -11.75 20.31 2.07
C GLY A 161 -10.89 21.52 2.41
N LEU A 162 -10.90 22.53 1.53
CA LEU A 162 -10.18 23.80 1.75
C LEU A 162 -10.76 24.62 2.91
N ASP A 163 -12.02 24.38 3.24
CA ASP A 163 -12.74 24.96 4.37
C ASP A 163 -12.63 24.11 5.65
N HIS A 164 -11.74 23.11 5.66
CA HIS A 164 -11.57 22.09 6.69
C HIS A 164 -12.75 21.13 6.89
N ASN A 165 -13.80 21.21 6.05
CA ASN A 165 -14.88 20.23 6.04
C ASN A 165 -14.50 19.01 5.20
N ASP A 166 -15.27 17.94 5.33
CA ASP A 166 -15.06 16.73 4.53
C ASP A 166 -15.54 16.90 3.09
N GLU A 167 -14.68 16.55 2.14
CA GLU A 167 -14.97 16.48 0.71
C GLU A 167 -15.09 15.01 0.30
N ALA A 168 -16.30 14.62 -0.10
CA ALA A 168 -16.60 13.27 -0.58
C ALA A 168 -16.22 13.10 -2.07
N ILE A 169 -15.43 12.07 -2.37
CA ILE A 169 -15.00 11.73 -3.73
C ILE A 169 -15.36 10.27 -4.02
N GLY A 170 -16.30 10.08 -4.92
CA GLY A 170 -16.89 8.81 -5.30
C GLY A 170 -18.41 8.92 -5.44
N PRO A 171 -19.03 8.08 -6.28
CA PRO A 171 -20.46 8.17 -6.56
C PRO A 171 -21.35 7.80 -5.36
N GLU A 172 -20.80 7.10 -4.37
CA GLU A 172 -21.54 6.48 -3.26
C GLU A 172 -20.84 6.75 -1.91
N VAL A 173 -20.15 7.89 -1.76
CA VAL A 173 -19.53 8.24 -0.48
C VAL A 173 -20.61 8.73 0.48
N PHE A 174 -20.77 8.01 1.59
CA PHE A 174 -21.69 8.38 2.66
C PHE A 174 -20.94 9.21 3.69
N VAL A 175 -21.27 10.50 3.81
CA VAL A 175 -20.72 11.39 4.84
C VAL A 175 -21.62 11.33 6.07
N GLY A 176 -21.04 11.07 7.24
CA GLY A 176 -21.76 11.08 8.52
C GLY A 176 -22.61 9.86 8.84
N VAL A 177 -22.45 8.75 8.10
CA VAL A 177 -23.05 7.46 8.44
C VAL A 177 -21.99 6.62 9.15
N GLU A 178 -22.31 6.07 10.34
CA GLU A 178 -21.41 5.12 10.98
C GLU A 178 -21.30 3.86 10.08
N PRO A 179 -20.08 3.37 9.78
CA PRO A 179 -19.87 2.25 8.86
C PRO A 179 -20.68 0.97 9.20
N ASP A 180 -21.10 0.83 10.46
CA ASP A 180 -21.79 -0.34 10.99
C ASP A 180 -23.27 -0.45 10.51
N GLU A 181 -23.82 0.57 9.82
CA GLU A 181 -25.20 0.59 9.29
C GLU A 181 -25.30 0.56 7.76
N TYR A 182 -24.21 0.22 7.05
CA TYR A 182 -24.26 0.18 5.59
C TYR A 182 -24.94 -1.08 5.06
N THR A 183 -26.05 -0.89 4.35
CA THR A 183 -26.72 -1.91 3.54
C THR A 183 -26.59 -1.51 2.07
N GLN A 184 -25.74 -2.21 1.30
CA GLN A 184 -25.82 -2.16 -0.16
C GLN A 184 -26.89 -3.14 -0.60
N GLU A 185 -27.64 -2.81 -1.65
CA GLU A 185 -28.72 -3.61 -2.26
C GLU A 185 -28.42 -5.13 -2.27
N SER A 186 -28.82 -5.84 -1.19
CA SER A 186 -28.69 -7.28 -0.90
C SER A 186 -27.52 -7.84 -0.06
N VAL A 187 -26.66 -7.01 0.57
CA VAL A 187 -25.69 -7.48 1.57
C VAL A 187 -25.81 -6.67 2.86
N ASP A 188 -26.28 -7.33 3.93
CA ASP A 188 -26.18 -6.79 5.30
C ASP A 188 -24.69 -6.78 5.69
N MET A 189 -24.04 -5.60 5.70
CA MET A 189 -22.67 -5.47 6.23
C MET A 189 -22.66 -5.39 7.76
N VAL A 190 -23.51 -6.17 8.43
CA VAL A 190 -23.52 -6.27 9.88
C VAL A 190 -22.48 -7.33 10.29
N GLY A 191 -21.24 -6.89 10.49
CA GLY A 191 -20.20 -7.69 11.16
C GLY A 191 -18.97 -8.07 10.34
N LEU A 192 -18.88 -7.70 9.06
CA LEU A 192 -17.64 -7.87 8.29
C LEU A 192 -16.73 -6.66 8.51
N GLN A 193 -15.50 -6.89 9.00
CA GLN A 193 -14.49 -5.86 9.19
C GLN A 193 -14.05 -5.31 7.82
N TRP A 194 -14.77 -4.30 7.30
CA TRP A 194 -14.35 -3.61 6.09
C TRP A 194 -12.94 -3.02 6.29
N LYS A 195 -11.97 -3.60 5.59
CA LYS A 195 -10.56 -3.19 5.62
C LYS A 195 -10.23 -2.57 4.29
N ALA A 196 -10.07 -1.25 4.30
CA ALA A 196 -9.61 -0.51 3.15
C ALA A 196 -8.21 0.03 3.38
N ARG A 197 -7.41 -0.02 2.31
CA ARG A 197 -6.10 0.62 2.24
C ARG A 197 -6.12 1.60 1.08
N ILE A 198 -5.33 2.65 1.19
CA ILE A 198 -5.31 3.73 0.20
C ILE A 198 -3.87 4.13 -0.14
N ALA A 199 -3.62 4.37 -1.41
CA ALA A 199 -2.48 5.14 -1.89
C ALA A 199 -2.99 6.18 -2.88
N CYS A 200 -2.30 7.31 -2.98
CA CYS A 200 -2.77 8.41 -3.81
C CYS A 200 -1.65 9.04 -4.62
N THR A 201 -2.08 9.60 -5.74
CA THR A 201 -1.32 10.52 -6.59
C THR A 201 -2.04 11.87 -6.58
N ALA A 202 -1.52 12.84 -7.33
CA ALA A 202 -2.24 14.09 -7.53
C ALA A 202 -3.63 13.88 -8.16
N ASP A 203 -3.77 12.91 -9.05
CA ASP A 203 -4.96 12.78 -9.91
C ASP A 203 -5.93 11.67 -9.48
N ALA A 204 -5.45 10.69 -8.69
CA ALA A 204 -6.21 9.50 -8.35
C ALA A 204 -5.89 8.96 -6.95
N ALA A 205 -6.91 8.42 -6.31
CA ALA A 205 -6.83 7.59 -5.13
C ALA A 205 -7.11 6.11 -5.47
N PHE A 206 -6.20 5.23 -5.05
CA PHE A 206 -6.26 3.79 -5.24
C PHE A 206 -6.69 3.13 -3.93
N VAL A 207 -7.95 2.72 -3.86
CA VAL A 207 -8.52 2.06 -2.69
C VAL A 207 -8.54 0.56 -2.93
N VAL A 208 -7.76 -0.16 -2.14
CA VAL A 208 -7.78 -1.62 -2.09
C VAL A 208 -8.81 -2.02 -1.05
N ASN A 209 -9.88 -2.69 -1.49
CA ASN A 209 -10.87 -3.28 -0.62
C ASN A 209 -10.61 -4.79 -0.53
N THR A 210 -10.52 -5.28 0.71
CA THR A 210 -10.42 -6.71 1.00
C THR A 210 -11.67 -7.14 1.74
N PHE A 211 -12.45 -8.01 1.10
CA PHE A 211 -13.64 -8.65 1.67
C PHE A 211 -13.33 -10.11 1.96
N GLU A 212 -13.94 -10.68 3.00
CA GLU A 212 -13.69 -12.08 3.40
C GLU A 212 -14.15 -13.10 2.34
N ASP A 213 -15.02 -12.71 1.40
CA ASP A 213 -15.62 -13.62 0.41
C ASP A 213 -15.52 -13.13 -1.05
N GLU A 214 -14.82 -12.02 -1.31
CA GLU A 214 -14.67 -11.48 -2.67
C GLU A 214 -13.20 -11.34 -3.06
N SER A 215 -12.92 -11.45 -4.37
CA SER A 215 -11.59 -11.15 -4.90
C SER A 215 -11.23 -9.69 -4.61
N ASP A 216 -10.03 -9.48 -4.06
CA ASP A 216 -9.48 -8.14 -3.87
C ASP A 216 -9.60 -7.34 -5.18
N SER A 217 -10.08 -6.10 -5.06
CA SER A 217 -10.16 -5.18 -6.18
C SER A 217 -9.56 -3.83 -5.81
N VAL A 218 -8.89 -3.21 -6.80
CA VAL A 218 -8.39 -1.84 -6.65
C VAL A 218 -9.41 -0.91 -7.30
N HIS A 219 -10.17 -0.20 -6.48
CA HIS A 219 -11.01 0.89 -6.97
C HIS A 219 -10.15 2.14 -7.14
N VAL A 220 -10.39 2.86 -8.24
CA VAL A 220 -9.70 4.11 -8.53
C VAL A 220 -10.71 5.22 -8.48
N TYR A 221 -10.48 6.22 -7.64
CA TYR A 221 -11.31 7.41 -7.53
C TYR A 221 -10.51 8.61 -8.01
N TYR A 222 -11.02 9.28 -9.04
CA TYR A 222 -10.39 10.46 -9.61
C TYR A 222 -11.01 11.73 -9.01
N GLU A 223 -10.25 12.82 -8.96
CA GLU A 223 -10.75 14.11 -8.47
C GLU A 223 -12.01 14.59 -9.23
N SER A 224 -12.12 14.24 -10.51
CA SER A 224 -13.32 14.44 -11.35
C SER A 224 -14.58 13.67 -10.91
N ASN A 225 -14.58 13.05 -9.72
CA ASN A 225 -15.62 12.17 -9.19
C ASN A 225 -15.91 10.93 -10.05
N ARG A 226 -14.99 10.57 -10.95
CA ARG A 226 -15.06 9.35 -11.76
C ARG A 226 -14.54 8.17 -10.94
N ARG A 227 -15.16 7.00 -11.14
CA ARG A 227 -14.72 5.71 -10.58
C ARG A 227 -14.19 4.81 -11.68
N GLY A 228 -13.08 4.12 -11.40
CA GLY A 228 -12.53 3.05 -12.20
C GLY A 228 -12.24 1.82 -11.34
N VAL A 229 -11.83 0.73 -11.99
CA VAL A 229 -11.34 -0.48 -11.35
C VAL A 229 -10.09 -0.93 -12.07
N LEU A 230 -9.02 -1.21 -11.32
CA LEU A 230 -7.81 -1.82 -11.83
C LEU A 230 -7.79 -3.31 -11.43
N PRO A 231 -7.53 -4.22 -12.38
CA PRO A 231 -7.38 -5.63 -12.04
C PRO A 231 -6.09 -5.85 -11.25
N ILE A 232 -6.16 -6.66 -10.20
CA ILE A 232 -4.97 -7.13 -9.49
C ILE A 232 -4.33 -8.26 -10.32
N PRO A 233 -3.01 -8.17 -10.63
CA PRO A 233 -2.32 -9.22 -11.37
C PRO A 233 -2.49 -10.61 -10.72
N PHE A 234 -2.68 -11.62 -11.57
CA PHE A 234 -2.86 -13.00 -11.13
C PHE A 234 -1.66 -13.48 -10.29
N GLY A 235 -1.93 -14.14 -9.16
CA GLY A 235 -0.92 -14.60 -8.22
C GLY A 235 -0.59 -13.62 -7.08
N LEU A 236 -1.26 -12.47 -7.03
CA LEU A 236 -1.35 -11.63 -5.82
C LEU A 236 -2.69 -11.77 -5.11
N ALA A 237 -3.77 -12.01 -5.86
CA ALA A 237 -5.05 -12.42 -5.32
C ALA A 237 -4.98 -13.93 -5.03
N THR A 238 -4.86 -14.32 -3.76
CA THR A 238 -5.09 -15.70 -3.32
C THR A 238 -6.28 -15.71 -2.36
N ASP A 239 -7.03 -16.80 -2.35
CA ASP A 239 -8.16 -17.06 -1.43
C ASP A 239 -7.73 -17.09 0.06
N GLN A 240 -6.49 -16.70 0.41
CA GLN A 240 -5.99 -16.57 1.78
C GLN A 240 -5.35 -15.19 2.06
N ALA A 241 -5.37 -14.26 1.10
CA ALA A 241 -5.15 -12.82 1.37
C ALA A 241 -6.26 -12.23 2.27
N LEU A 242 -7.31 -13.03 2.53
CA LEU A 242 -8.54 -12.78 3.30
C LEU A 242 -8.39 -12.01 4.61
N THR A 243 -7.20 -11.93 5.22
CA THR A 243 -7.03 -11.20 6.48
C THR A 243 -6.48 -9.79 6.34
N VAL A 244 -5.69 -9.48 5.29
CA VAL A 244 -4.93 -8.20 5.22
C VAL A 244 -4.92 -7.53 3.83
N GLY A 245 -5.08 -8.26 2.73
CA GLY A 245 -4.97 -7.71 1.36
C GLY A 245 -3.59 -7.12 1.02
N PRO A 246 -3.36 -6.71 -0.24
CA PRO A 246 -2.14 -5.99 -0.59
C PRO A 246 -2.13 -4.57 -0.01
N LEU A 247 -0.96 -4.10 0.43
CA LEU A 247 -0.78 -2.71 0.84
C LEU A 247 -0.47 -1.86 -0.41
N PRO A 248 -1.34 -0.93 -0.81
CA PRO A 248 -1.05 -0.01 -1.89
C PRO A 248 -0.03 1.05 -1.43
N SER A 249 0.85 1.44 -2.35
CA SER A 249 1.77 2.57 -2.25
C SER A 249 1.99 3.15 -3.65
N THR A 250 2.78 4.19 -3.78
CA THR A 250 3.19 4.75 -5.09
C THR A 250 4.70 4.77 -5.21
N ASP A 251 5.21 4.69 -6.43
CA ASP A 251 6.60 5.02 -6.73
C ASP A 251 6.76 6.51 -7.10
N GLY A 252 8.00 6.98 -7.26
CA GLY A 252 8.29 8.35 -7.66
C GLY A 252 7.86 8.72 -9.10
N LEU A 253 7.33 7.77 -9.86
CA LEU A 253 6.79 7.98 -11.21
C LEU A 253 5.25 7.97 -11.22
N GLY A 254 4.61 7.80 -10.06
CA GLY A 254 3.16 7.74 -9.93
C GLY A 254 2.56 6.36 -10.27
N ASN A 255 3.37 5.33 -10.43
CA ASN A 255 2.89 3.96 -10.58
C ASN A 255 2.33 3.45 -9.25
N LEU A 256 1.27 2.66 -9.31
CA LEU A 256 0.72 1.97 -8.16
C LEU A 256 1.60 0.76 -7.81
N VAL A 257 2.09 0.72 -6.57
CA VAL A 257 2.79 -0.43 -6.00
C VAL A 257 1.81 -1.19 -5.13
N LEU A 258 1.55 -2.45 -5.43
CA LEU A 258 0.80 -3.35 -4.56
C LEU A 258 1.79 -4.26 -3.83
N LEU A 259 1.98 -4.04 -2.54
CA LEU A 259 2.84 -4.86 -1.69
C LEU A 259 2.03 -6.07 -1.22
N GLY A 260 2.35 -7.25 -1.73
CA GLY A 260 1.68 -8.49 -1.38
C GLY A 260 2.12 -9.01 -0.01
N VAL A 261 1.18 -9.61 0.72
CA VAL A 261 1.45 -10.38 1.94
C VAL A 261 1.12 -11.83 1.67
N SER A 262 2.02 -12.57 1.01
CA SER A 262 1.78 -13.99 0.77
C SER A 262 1.99 -14.80 2.05
N ILE A 263 0.91 -15.13 2.76
CA ILE A 263 0.89 -16.13 3.83
C ILE A 263 0.03 -17.30 3.34
N VAL A 264 0.65 -18.36 2.80
CA VAL A 264 -0.03 -19.65 2.63
C VAL A 264 0.93 -20.77 3.05
N THR A 265 1.06 -20.95 4.36
CA THR A 265 1.72 -22.12 4.95
C THR A 265 0.69 -23.23 5.17
N LEU A 266 -0.04 -23.64 4.14
CA LEU A 266 -0.98 -24.73 4.30
C LEU A 266 -0.78 -25.71 3.15
N LEU A 267 -0.32 -26.91 3.52
CA LEU A 267 -0.36 -28.16 2.75
C LEU A 267 0.90 -28.60 1.97
N GLY A 268 2.10 -28.19 2.38
CA GLY A 268 3.33 -28.93 2.05
C GLY A 268 3.60 -29.19 0.56
N GLN A 269 3.09 -28.33 -0.32
CA GLN A 269 3.45 -28.34 -1.73
C GLN A 269 4.59 -27.37 -1.95
N ASP A 270 5.66 -27.84 -2.59
CA ASP A 270 6.91 -27.14 -2.91
C ASP A 270 6.77 -25.95 -3.88
N GLY A 271 5.59 -25.31 -3.93
CA GLY A 271 5.36 -24.08 -4.67
C GLY A 271 5.91 -22.88 -3.89
N GLY A 272 7.23 -22.71 -3.92
CA GLY A 272 7.91 -21.58 -3.27
C GLY A 272 7.22 -20.24 -3.52
N PHE A 273 7.17 -19.40 -2.50
CA PHE A 273 6.55 -18.08 -2.55
C PHE A 273 7.40 -17.15 -3.41
N TRP A 274 6.99 -16.90 -4.65
CA TRP A 274 7.78 -16.03 -5.54
C TRP A 274 7.30 -14.60 -5.56
N ASN A 275 6.00 -14.29 -5.45
CA ASN A 275 5.51 -12.93 -5.71
C ASN A 275 5.40 -12.09 -4.42
N MET A 276 6.18 -11.00 -4.33
CA MET A 276 6.14 -10.03 -3.22
C MET A 276 5.20 -8.86 -3.49
N GLY A 277 4.79 -8.65 -4.74
CA GLY A 277 3.96 -7.52 -5.11
C GLY A 277 3.81 -7.32 -6.60
N ALA A 278 3.21 -6.20 -6.98
CA ALA A 278 3.16 -5.73 -8.35
C ALA A 278 3.41 -4.23 -8.44
N LEU A 279 3.90 -3.80 -9.60
CA LEU A 279 3.92 -2.42 -10.03
C LEU A 279 2.93 -2.28 -11.19
N ILE A 280 2.08 -1.27 -11.16
CA ILE A 280 1.01 -1.06 -12.15
C ILE A 280 1.06 0.39 -12.60
N ASP A 281 1.19 0.63 -13.90
CA ASP A 281 0.91 1.94 -14.49
C ASP A 281 -0.62 2.13 -14.53
N PRO A 282 -1.17 3.07 -13.74
CA PRO A 282 -2.61 3.26 -13.67
C PRO A 282 -3.22 3.80 -14.97
N GLN A 283 -2.44 4.42 -15.87
CA GLN A 283 -2.94 4.98 -17.12
C GLN A 283 -3.09 3.91 -18.20
N SER A 284 -2.07 3.06 -18.37
CA SER A 284 -2.08 2.02 -19.41
C SER A 284 -2.59 0.66 -18.91
N GLY A 285 -2.62 0.42 -17.60
CA GLY A 285 -2.86 -0.90 -17.01
C GLY A 285 -1.69 -1.88 -17.20
N CYS A 286 -0.57 -1.42 -17.76
CA CYS A 286 0.65 -2.20 -17.86
C CYS A 286 1.16 -2.52 -16.46
N HIS A 287 1.62 -3.75 -16.23
CA HIS A 287 2.05 -4.16 -14.91
C HIS A 287 3.24 -5.12 -14.93
N ALA A 288 3.99 -5.08 -13.83
CA ALA A 288 5.07 -5.99 -13.53
C ALA A 288 4.79 -6.72 -12.22
N VAL A 289 5.03 -8.03 -12.19
CA VAL A 289 5.04 -8.79 -10.93
C VAL A 289 6.43 -8.75 -10.34
N ILE A 290 6.54 -8.46 -9.05
CA ILE A 290 7.80 -8.38 -8.31
C ILE A 290 8.00 -9.69 -7.56
N ARG A 291 9.16 -10.31 -7.78
CA ARG A 291 9.52 -11.58 -7.19
C ARG A 291 10.64 -11.49 -6.16
N ASN A 292 10.55 -12.34 -5.15
CA ASN A 292 11.62 -12.63 -4.21
C ASN A 292 12.22 -14.01 -4.52
N PRO A 293 13.45 -14.06 -5.07
CA PRO A 293 14.11 -15.33 -5.34
C PRO A 293 14.59 -16.05 -4.06
N GLU A 294 14.77 -15.32 -2.95
CA GLU A 294 15.12 -15.85 -1.64
C GLU A 294 13.83 -16.17 -0.86
N ALA A 295 13.16 -17.27 -1.23
CA ALA A 295 11.83 -17.70 -0.74
C ALA A 295 11.73 -17.99 0.79
N ASN A 296 12.59 -17.44 1.63
CA ASN A 296 12.48 -17.53 3.08
C ASN A 296 11.48 -16.50 3.61
N MET A 297 10.23 -16.93 3.69
CA MET A 297 9.06 -16.16 4.15
C MET A 297 9.20 -15.45 5.51
N PHE A 298 10.23 -15.78 6.29
CA PHE A 298 10.38 -15.26 7.66
C PHE A 298 11.33 -14.07 7.80
N GLN A 299 12.06 -13.65 6.75
CA GLN A 299 13.19 -12.73 6.91
C GLN A 299 12.96 -11.33 6.30
N PRO A 300 12.84 -11.15 4.98
CA PRO A 300 12.62 -9.83 4.38
C PRO A 300 11.13 -9.48 4.27
N ARG A 301 10.78 -8.24 4.63
CA ARG A 301 9.48 -7.60 4.38
C ARG A 301 9.65 -6.51 3.34
N PHE A 302 8.81 -6.54 2.31
CA PHE A 302 8.78 -5.52 1.28
C PHE A 302 8.01 -4.30 1.79
N MET A 303 8.71 -3.18 1.95
CA MET A 303 8.18 -1.95 2.56
C MET A 303 7.72 -0.94 1.51
N GLY A 304 8.28 -1.01 0.30
CA GLY A 304 7.99 -0.07 -0.77
C GLY A 304 9.07 -0.12 -1.84
N ILE A 305 8.98 0.78 -2.79
CA ILE A 305 9.95 0.95 -3.86
C ILE A 305 10.52 2.36 -3.73
N TYR A 306 11.81 2.52 -3.98
CA TYR A 306 12.45 3.83 -4.11
C TYR A 306 13.40 3.80 -5.29
N GLN A 307 13.17 4.69 -6.25
CA GLN A 307 13.88 4.66 -7.54
C GLN A 307 13.81 3.25 -8.14
N ASP A 308 14.93 2.67 -8.55
CA ASP A 308 15.03 1.34 -9.15
C ASP A 308 15.14 0.20 -8.11
N SER A 309 14.93 0.48 -6.83
CA SER A 309 15.22 -0.45 -5.75
C SER A 309 13.99 -0.77 -4.90
N ALA A 310 13.89 -2.03 -4.49
CA ALA A 310 12.99 -2.46 -3.43
C ALA A 310 13.54 -2.03 -2.06
N VAL A 311 12.68 -1.44 -1.24
CA VAL A 311 12.96 -1.16 0.17
C VAL A 311 12.58 -2.38 0.99
N ILE A 312 13.57 -3.04 1.58
CA ILE A 312 13.41 -4.30 2.31
C ILE A 312 13.76 -4.12 3.78
N GLY A 313 12.80 -4.37 4.66
CA GLY A 313 13.02 -4.48 6.10
C GLY A 313 13.37 -5.93 6.47
N TYR A 314 14.45 -6.12 7.21
CA TYR A 314 14.86 -7.42 7.72
C TYR A 314 14.39 -7.59 9.16
N ARG A 315 13.62 -8.63 9.41
CA ARG A 315 13.14 -8.98 10.75
C ARG A 315 14.31 -9.18 11.71
N TYR A 316 14.19 -8.62 12.91
CA TYR A 316 15.11 -8.93 13.98
C TYR A 316 14.98 -10.40 14.35
N ARG A 317 16.13 -11.07 14.45
CA ARG A 317 16.24 -12.48 14.78
C ARG A 317 17.29 -12.64 15.86
N GLU A 318 16.88 -13.25 16.94
CA GLU A 318 17.79 -13.67 18.00
C GLU A 318 18.00 -15.19 17.92
N GLU A 319 19.24 -15.60 18.08
CA GLU A 319 19.60 -17.01 18.12
C GLU A 319 20.30 -17.31 19.43
N THR A 320 19.65 -18.14 20.24
CA THR A 320 20.17 -18.58 21.54
C THR A 320 20.39 -20.09 21.54
N THR A 321 21.18 -20.57 22.50
CA THR A 321 21.33 -22.01 22.76
C THR A 321 20.75 -22.32 24.12
N GLU A 322 19.65 -23.08 24.15
CA GLU A 322 18.98 -23.51 25.37
C GLU A 322 19.07 -25.02 25.51
N ASN A 323 19.68 -25.52 26.59
CA ASN A 323 19.85 -26.95 26.86
C ASN A 323 20.51 -27.71 25.68
N GLY A 324 21.47 -27.09 25.00
CA GLY A 324 22.16 -27.65 23.83
C GLY A 324 21.35 -27.65 22.53
N ARG A 325 20.17 -27.01 22.52
CA ARG A 325 19.34 -26.82 21.32
C ARG A 325 19.41 -25.37 20.85
N ARG A 326 19.52 -25.20 19.54
CA ARG A 326 19.41 -23.90 18.86
C ARG A 326 17.96 -23.43 18.92
N VAL A 327 17.72 -22.28 19.55
CA VAL A 327 16.41 -21.60 19.60
C VAL A 327 16.51 -20.34 18.75
N ILE A 328 15.56 -20.16 17.85
CA ILE A 328 15.49 -18.99 16.97
C ILE A 328 14.21 -18.24 17.30
N THR A 329 14.36 -17.02 17.80
CA THR A 329 13.25 -16.12 18.07
C THR A 329 13.16 -15.11 16.93
N ASN A 330 12.00 -15.08 16.26
CA ASN A 330 11.72 -14.09 15.23
C ASN A 330 10.80 -13.04 15.82
N PHE A 331 11.18 -11.77 15.70
CA PHE A 331 10.40 -10.65 16.20
C PHE A 331 9.56 -10.03 15.07
N ASP A 332 8.44 -9.40 15.43
CA ASP A 332 7.56 -8.72 14.48
C ASP A 332 7.92 -7.23 14.29
N TYR A 333 9.22 -6.98 14.19
CA TYR A 333 9.81 -5.69 13.84
C TYR A 333 11.12 -5.91 13.08
N ALA A 334 11.56 -4.89 12.36
CA ALA A 334 12.85 -4.83 11.71
C ALA A 334 13.84 -3.99 12.52
N ASN A 335 15.12 -4.35 12.43
CA ASN A 335 16.23 -3.55 12.94
C ASN A 335 17.18 -3.13 11.81
N LYS A 336 16.90 -3.60 10.59
CA LYS A 336 17.71 -3.38 9.39
C LYS A 336 16.81 -3.12 8.19
N VAL A 337 17.18 -2.12 7.39
CA VAL A 337 16.52 -1.77 6.13
C VAL A 337 17.58 -1.65 5.04
N VAL A 338 17.33 -2.28 3.90
CA VAL A 338 18.27 -2.34 2.77
C VAL A 338 17.52 -2.01 1.48
N LEU A 339 18.18 -1.26 0.59
CA LEU A 339 17.74 -1.08 -0.79
C LEU A 339 18.37 -2.17 -1.66
N HIS A 340 17.52 -2.96 -2.30
CA HIS A 340 17.92 -3.97 -3.26
C HIS A 340 17.45 -3.60 -4.67
N PRO A 341 18.33 -3.54 -5.67
CA PRO A 341 17.93 -3.24 -7.04
C PRO A 341 16.87 -4.22 -7.56
N LEU A 342 15.90 -3.71 -8.29
CA LEU A 342 14.94 -4.51 -9.05
C LEU A 342 15.52 -4.79 -10.44
N ARG A 343 15.60 -6.05 -10.81
CA ARG A 343 16.04 -6.49 -12.14
C ARG A 343 14.90 -7.09 -12.92
N ARG A 344 14.77 -6.71 -14.19
CA ARG A 344 13.85 -7.40 -15.09
C ARG A 344 14.46 -8.74 -15.48
N VAL A 345 13.68 -9.80 -15.29
CA VAL A 345 14.10 -11.17 -15.67
C VAL A 345 13.32 -11.73 -16.85
N SER A 346 12.10 -11.24 -17.08
CA SER A 346 11.30 -11.63 -18.25
C SER A 346 10.20 -10.62 -18.56
N GLY A 347 9.52 -10.83 -19.70
CA GLY A 347 8.41 -10.00 -20.17
C GLY A 347 8.85 -8.72 -20.89
N ARG A 348 7.88 -8.02 -21.48
CA ARG A 348 8.15 -6.77 -22.20
C ARG A 348 8.11 -5.60 -21.21
N PRO A 349 9.07 -4.66 -21.28
CA PRO A 349 9.04 -3.50 -20.40
C PRO A 349 7.75 -2.69 -20.58
N CYS A 350 7.18 -2.28 -19.47
CA CYS A 350 6.18 -1.22 -19.45
C CYS A 350 6.87 0.14 -19.62
N ALA A 351 6.41 0.95 -20.56
CA ALA A 351 6.93 2.31 -20.73
C ALA A 351 6.65 3.12 -19.45
N GLY A 352 7.65 3.84 -18.93
CA GLY A 352 7.49 4.65 -17.71
C GLY A 352 7.55 3.85 -16.39
N MET A 353 7.88 2.57 -16.42
CA MET A 353 8.11 1.75 -15.21
C MET A 353 9.59 1.39 -15.03
N LEU A 354 9.93 0.99 -13.80
CA LEU A 354 11.27 0.60 -13.33
C LEU A 354 11.94 -0.51 -14.16
N PRO A 355 13.28 -0.66 -14.05
CA PRO A 355 14.20 -0.40 -15.14
C PRO A 355 14.01 -1.26 -16.39
N THR A 356 14.26 -0.62 -17.52
CA THR A 356 14.33 -1.22 -18.85
C THR A 356 15.64 -1.99 -19.11
N VAL A 357 16.56 -2.03 -18.15
CA VAL A 357 17.95 -2.44 -18.33
C VAL A 357 18.16 -3.87 -17.81
N ASN A 358 18.76 -4.73 -18.66
CA ASN A 358 19.22 -6.07 -18.31
C ASN A 358 20.64 -6.02 -17.74
#